data_AF-A0A0H5PPH6-F1
#
_entry.id   AF-A0A0H5PPH6-F1
#
_cell.length_a   1.000
_cell.length_b   1.000
_cell.length_c   1.000
_cell.angle_alpha   90.00
_cell.angle_beta   90.00
_cell.angle_gamma   90.00
#
_symmetry.space_group_name_H-M   'P 1'
#
loop_
_entity.id
_entity.type
_entity.pdbx_description
1 polymer ?
#
loop_
_entity_poly.entity_id
_entity_poly.type
_entity_poly.pdbx_seq_one_letter_code
_entity_poly.pdbx_strand_id
1 'polypeptide(L)' 'MDGYRSRLRGGPTWLALLTVVTIYEIAAPADELLTAACARGITKHPVLTRAAIITTAAHLLGAIPRRLDPFTQVSNLLRR' A
#
# COMPACT_ATOMS: atom_id res chain seq x y z
N MET A 1 -10.27 -26.06 12.24
CA MET A 1 -10.26 -25.05 11.17
C MET A 1 -8.82 -24.75 10.88
N ASP A 2 -8.29 -25.38 9.82
CA ASP A 2 -6.87 -25.42 9.54
C ASP A 2 -6.31 -24.03 9.22
N GLY A 3 -5.21 -23.72 9.92
CA GLY A 3 -4.57 -22.42 9.87
C GLY A 3 -4.04 -22.11 8.48
N TYR A 4 -4.58 -21.06 7.88
CA TYR A 4 -3.94 -20.36 6.77
C TYR A 4 -2.64 -19.72 7.27
N ARG A 5 -1.57 -20.51 7.34
CA ARG A 5 -0.20 -20.00 7.44
C ARG A 5 0.15 -19.43 6.07
N SER A 6 -0.11 -18.13 5.87
CA SER A 6 0.37 -17.43 4.69
C SER A 6 1.90 -17.59 4.62
N ARG A 7 2.41 -18.10 3.50
CA ARG A 7 3.87 -18.15 3.24
C ARG A 7 4.50 -16.75 3.15
N LEU A 8 3.68 -15.70 3.14
CA LEU A 8 4.10 -14.30 3.09
C LEU A 8 4.71 -13.88 4.44
N ARG A 9 5.95 -13.40 4.39
CA ARG A 9 6.69 -12.86 5.53
C ARG A 9 7.00 -11.39 5.25
N GLY A 10 6.87 -10.53 6.27
CA GLY A 10 6.99 -9.08 6.12
C GLY A 10 8.32 -8.63 5.47
N GLY A 11 9.46 -9.14 5.95
CA GLY A 11 10.78 -8.77 5.39
C GLY A 11 10.93 -9.08 3.88
N PRO A 12 10.75 -10.35 3.47
CA PRO A 12 10.76 -10.71 2.05
C PRO A 12 9.73 -9.95 1.21
N THR A 13 8.54 -9.69 1.74
CA THR A 13 7.52 -8.88 1.06
C THR A 13 8.00 -7.44 0.83
N TRP A 14 8.61 -6.81 1.83
CA TRP A 14 9.20 -5.48 1.68
C TRP A 14 10.32 -5.44 0.64
N LEU A 15 11.20 -6.44 0.63
CA LEU A 15 12.27 -6.55 -0.37
C LEU A 15 11.70 -6.70 -1.79
N ALA A 16 10.67 -7.52 -1.96
CA ALA A 16 9.99 -7.68 -3.24
C ALA A 16 9.35 -6.37 -3.71
N LEU A 17 8.64 -5.66 -2.83
CA LEU A 17 8.03 -4.36 -3.15
C LEU A 17 9.09 -3.33 -3.56
N LEU A 18 10.18 -3.21 -2.80
CA LEU A 18 11.29 -2.31 -3.11
C LEU A 18 11.90 -2.63 -4.49
N THR A 19 12.10 -3.92 -4.78
CA THR A 19 12.67 -4.37 -6.06
C THR A 19 11.77 -3.99 -7.23
N VAL A 20 10.46 -4.26 -7.12
CA VAL A 20 9.49 -3.94 -8.18
C VAL A 20 9.40 -2.43 -8.39
N VAL A 21 9.31 -1.63 -7.33
CA VAL A 21 9.29 -0.17 -7.41
C VAL A 21 10.56 0.35 -8.09
N THR A 22 11.73 -0.15 -7.70
CA THR A 22 13.03 0.27 -8.26
C THR A 22 13.12 -0.04 -9.75
N ILE A 23 12.78 -1.28 -10.16
CA ILE A 23 12.81 -1.68 -11.57
C ILE A 23 11.85 -0.80 -12.38
N TYR A 24 10.65 -0.57 -11.86
CA TYR A 24 9.65 0.26 -12.53
C TYR A 24 10.14 1.70 -12.72
N GLU A 25 10.65 2.35 -11.67
CA GLU A 25 11.14 3.73 -11.73
C GLU A 25 12.35 3.90 -12.68
N ILE A 26 13.19 2.86 -12.83
CA ILE A 26 14.33 2.90 -13.78
C ILE A 26 13.86 2.71 -15.23
N ALA A 27 12.87 1.85 -15.45
CA ALA A 27 12.43 1.46 -16.80
C ALA A 27 11.33 2.36 -17.38
N ALA A 28 10.56 3.04 -16.53
CA ALA A 28 9.42 3.85 -16.96
C ALA A 28 9.87 5.17 -17.61
N PRO A 29 9.13 5.65 -18.63
CA PRO A 29 9.25 7.03 -19.10
C PRO A 29 9.04 8.04 -17.96
N ALA A 30 9.63 9.24 -18.10
CA ALA A 30 9.61 10.27 -17.05
C ALA A 30 8.19 10.71 -16.63
N ASP A 31 7.23 10.67 -17.56
CA ASP A 31 5.82 10.98 -17.31
C ASP A 31 5.06 9.80 -16.70
N GLU A 32 5.61 8.59 -16.71
CA GLU A 32 4.99 7.38 -16.15
C GLU A 32 5.67 6.87 -14.87
N LEU A 33 6.61 7.63 -14.30
CA LEU A 33 7.15 7.35 -12.96
C LEU A 33 6.00 7.25 -11.94
N LEU A 34 6.16 6.43 -10.89
CA LEU A 34 5.10 6.29 -9.87
C LEU A 34 4.85 7.62 -9.16
N THR A 35 5.89 8.44 -9.04
CA THR A 35 5.78 9.83 -8.53
C THR A 35 4.88 10.68 -9.43
N ALA A 36 5.03 10.58 -10.75
CA ALA A 36 4.19 11.30 -11.71
C ALA A 36 2.74 10.77 -11.70
N ALA A 37 2.56 9.46 -11.62
CA ALA A 37 1.24 8.84 -11.47
C ALA A 37 0.54 9.30 -10.18
N CYS A 38 1.25 9.37 -9.05
CA CYS A 38 0.75 9.95 -7.80
C CYS A 38 0.34 11.41 -7.99
N ALA A 39 1.16 12.21 -8.66
CA ALA A 39 0.85 13.62 -8.94
C ALA A 39 -0.43 13.76 -9.77
N ARG A 40 -0.60 12.96 -10.84
CA ARG A 40 -1.84 12.93 -11.63
C ARG A 40 -3.05 12.53 -10.79
N GLY A 41 -2.88 11.53 -9.91
CA GLY A 41 -3.91 11.12 -8.96
C GLY A 41 -4.34 12.28 -8.04
N ILE A 42 -3.37 12.99 -7.46
CA ILE A 42 -3.64 14.16 -6.61
C ILE A 42 -4.35 15.28 -7.40
N THR A 43 -3.95 15.54 -8.63
CA THR A 43 -4.62 16.56 -9.46
C THR A 43 -6.05 16.16 -9.81
N LYS A 44 -6.29 14.89 -10.15
CA LYS A 44 -7.61 14.40 -10.59
C LYS A 44 -8.58 14.16 -9.43
N HIS A 45 -8.09 13.61 -8.32
CA HIS A 45 -8.88 13.23 -7.15
C HIS A 45 -8.17 13.63 -5.84
N PRO A 46 -8.02 14.94 -5.56
CA PRO A 46 -7.11 15.45 -4.53
C PRO A 46 -7.38 14.91 -3.13
N VAL A 47 -8.65 14.84 -2.73
CA VAL A 47 -9.02 14.32 -1.40
C VAL A 47 -8.81 12.82 -1.33
N LEU A 48 -9.32 12.08 -2.32
CA LEU A 48 -9.27 10.61 -2.32
C LEU A 48 -7.82 10.10 -2.36
N THR A 49 -6.99 10.63 -3.26
CA THR A 49 -5.60 10.18 -3.40
C THR A 49 -4.79 10.51 -2.16
N ARG A 50 -4.92 11.72 -1.61
CA ARG A 50 -4.24 12.08 -0.35
C ARG A 50 -4.71 11.22 0.82
N ALA A 51 -6.01 11.01 0.96
CA ALA A 51 -6.58 10.16 2.00
C ALA A 51 -6.05 8.72 1.89
N ALA A 52 -5.99 8.15 0.69
CA ALA A 52 -5.44 6.82 0.45
C ALA A 52 -3.96 6.74 0.85
N ILE A 53 -3.13 7.70 0.44
CA ILE A 53 -1.69 7.74 0.78
C ILE A 53 -1.52 7.88 2.30
N ILE A 54 -2.17 8.86 2.93
CA ILE A 54 -2.04 9.12 4.37
C ILE A 54 -2.53 7.93 5.19
N THR A 55 -3.67 7.35 4.83
CA THR A 55 -4.22 6.18 5.55
C THR A 55 -3.31 4.97 5.40
N THR A 56 -2.77 4.72 4.21
CA THR A 56 -1.83 3.62 3.98
C THR A 56 -0.55 3.82 4.78
N ALA A 57 0.03 5.02 4.76
CA ALA A 57 1.23 5.34 5.54
C ALA A 57 0.97 5.17 7.05
N ALA A 58 -0.14 5.72 7.55
CA ALA A 58 -0.52 5.60 8.96
C ALA A 58 -0.79 4.15 9.37
N HIS A 59 -1.40 3.33 8.51
CA HIS A 59 -1.56 1.89 8.74
C HIS A 59 -0.20 1.19 8.88
N LEU A 60 0.70 1.40 7.91
CA LEU A 60 2.01 0.75 7.88
C LEU A 60 2.90 1.16 9.07
N LEU A 61 2.76 2.40 9.53
CA LEU A 61 3.44 2.91 10.73
C LEU A 61 2.80 2.42 12.04
N GLY A 62 1.66 1.74 11.99
CA GLY A 62 0.90 1.35 13.18
C GLY A 62 0.30 2.54 13.94
N ALA A 63 0.14 3.69 13.27
CA ALA A 63 -0.35 4.92 13.88
C ALA A 63 -1.89 4.95 14.04
N ILE A 64 -2.61 4.04 13.39
CA ILE A 64 -4.07 3.92 13.49
C ILE A 64 -4.43 2.81 14.50
N PRO A 65 -5.27 3.09 15.52
CA PRO A 65 -5.80 2.05 16.38
C PRO A 65 -6.49 0.95 15.57
N ARG A 66 -6.25 -0.33 15.87
CA ARG A 66 -6.77 -1.49 15.13
C ARG A 66 -8.28 -1.47 14.85
N ARG A 67 -9.07 -0.83 15.72
CA ARG A 67 -10.54 -0.72 15.59
C ARG A 67 -10.95 0.25 14.48
N LEU A 68 -10.08 1.19 14.12
CA LEU A 68 -10.32 2.23 13.12
C LEU A 68 -9.49 2.02 11.85
N ASP A 69 -8.52 1.12 11.89
CA ASP A 69 -7.65 0.81 10.76
C ASP A 69 -8.40 0.07 9.64
N PRO A 70 -8.63 0.70 8.48
CA PRO A 70 -9.40 0.10 7.39
C PRO A 70 -8.79 -1.21 6.88
N PHE A 71 -7.45 -1.33 6.83
CA PHE A 71 -6.79 -2.54 6.36
C PHE A 71 -7.02 -3.71 7.32
N THR A 72 -6.97 -3.44 8.63
CA THR A 72 -7.30 -4.43 9.67
C THR A 72 -8.76 -4.85 9.57
N GLN A 73 -9.68 -3.91 9.37
CA GLN A 73 -11.11 -4.22 9.24
C GLN A 73 -11.42 -5.06 8.01
N VAL A 74 -10.84 -4.73 6.85
CA VAL A 74 -10.98 -5.54 5.62
C VAL A 74 -10.39 -6.93 5.82
N SER A 75 -9.22 -7.06 6.46
CA SER A 75 -8.64 -8.38 6.74
C SER A 75 -9.55 -9.21 7.64
N ASN A 76 -10.15 -8.61 8.66
CA ASN A 76 -11.10 -9.30 9.55
C ASN A 76 -12.37 -9.73 8.80
N LEU A 77 -12.88 -8.91 7.88
CA LEU A 77 -14.04 -9.26 7.06
C LEU A 77 -13.75 -10.45 6.14
N LEU A 78 -12.57 -10.48 5.51
CA LEU A 78 -12.16 -11.56 4.59
C LEU A 78 -11.79 -12.87 5.30
N ARG A 79 -11.50 -12.83 6.59
CA ARG A 79 -11.14 -13.99 7.42
C ARG A 79 -12.33 -14.61 8.16
N ARG A 80 -13.50 -13.96 8.12
CA ARG A 80 -14.77 -14.49 8.64
C ARG A 80 -15.37 -15.46 7.64
#